data_AF-A0A2R7RZX7-F1
#
_entry.id   AF-A0A2R7RZX7-F1
#
_cell.length_a   1.000
_cell.length_b   1.000
_cell.length_c   1.000
_cell.angle_alpha   90.00
_cell.angle_beta   90.00
_cell.angle_gamma   90.00
#
_symmetry.space_group_name_H-M   'P 1'
#
loop_
_entity.id
_entity.type
_entity.pdbx_description
1 polymer ?
#
loop_
_entity_poly.entity_id
_entity_poly.type
_entity_poly.pdbx_seq_one_letter_code
_entity_poly.pdbx_strand_id
1 'polypeptide(L)' 'MNPLHPKKLLLSKWTAVAPVAKDKHFVVTCVVQPEVPGAPVQWVELEALFSKRVQRLAWRELRDTAVWRQGWV' A
#
# COMPACT_ATOMS: atom_id res chain seq x y z
N MET A 1 -9.86 -2.41 14.42
CA MET A 1 -9.46 -2.32 13.00
C MET A 1 -9.97 -1.00 12.44
N ASN A 2 -9.08 -0.08 12.06
CA ASN A 2 -9.51 1.17 11.42
C ASN A 2 -9.97 0.87 9.98
N PRO A 3 -11.13 1.37 9.53
CA PRO A 3 -11.56 1.18 8.15
C PRO A 3 -10.54 1.80 7.18
N LEU A 4 -9.86 0.97 6.40
CA LEU A 4 -9.00 1.41 5.32
C LEU A 4 -9.85 2.01 4.21
N HIS A 5 -9.66 3.30 3.97
CA HIS A 5 -10.37 4.07 2.96
C HIS A 5 -9.40 4.56 1.89
N PRO A 6 -9.67 4.38 0.59
CA PRO A 6 -8.75 4.73 -0.50
C PRO A 6 -8.24 6.16 -0.45
N LYS A 7 -9.13 7.11 -0.10
CA LYS A 7 -8.80 8.54 0.05
C LYS A 7 -7.75 8.84 1.14
N LYS A 8 -7.51 7.91 2.07
CA LYS A 8 -6.55 8.05 3.18
C LYS A 8 -5.32 7.15 3.00
N LEU A 9 -5.18 6.48 1.86
CA LEU A 9 -4.05 5.59 1.61
C LEU A 9 -2.77 6.36 1.26
N LEU A 10 -2.88 7.54 0.66
CA LEU A 10 -1.70 8.33 0.31
C LEU A 10 -0.86 8.62 1.56
N LEU A 11 0.46 8.37 1.48
CA LEU A 11 1.45 8.47 2.57
C LEU A 11 1.22 7.53 3.76
N SER A 12 0.32 6.56 3.64
CA SER A 12 0.15 5.53 4.66
C SER A 12 1.37 4.60 4.70
N LYS A 13 1.74 4.19 5.93
CA LYS A 13 2.93 3.39 6.24
C LYS A 13 2.53 1.93 6.41
N TRP A 14 3.33 1.04 5.82
CA TRP A 14 3.07 -0.40 5.80
C TRP A 14 4.35 -1.18 6.04
N THR A 15 4.21 -2.27 6.78
CA THR A 15 5.23 -3.30 6.94
C THR A 15 4.77 -4.56 6.21
N ALA A 16 5.61 -5.11 5.34
CA ALA A 16 5.41 -6.46 4.80
C ALA A 16 5.73 -7.50 5.90
N VAL A 17 4.83 -8.46 6.10
CA VAL A 17 5.01 -9.56 7.05
C VAL A 17 6.12 -10.51 6.59
N ALA A 18 6.17 -10.77 5.29
CA ALA A 18 7.23 -11.53 4.64
C ALA A 18 8.08 -10.59 3.77
N PRO A 19 9.15 -9.97 4.31
CA PRO A 19 9.99 -9.06 3.54
C PRO A 19 10.72 -9.79 2.42
N VAL A 20 10.70 -9.19 1.22
CA VAL A 20 11.42 -9.69 0.05
C VAL A 20 12.57 -8.73 -0.22
N ALA A 21 13.77 -9.25 -0.52
CA ALA A 21 14.94 -8.43 -0.86
C ALA A 21 15.30 -7.34 0.19
N LYS A 22 15.09 -7.61 1.49
CA LYS A 22 15.26 -6.68 2.63
C LYS A 22 14.23 -5.54 2.68
N ASP A 23 13.28 -5.50 1.75
CA ASP A 23 12.20 -4.52 1.77
C ASP A 23 11.13 -4.96 2.77
N LYS A 24 11.22 -4.40 3.97
CA LYS A 24 10.25 -4.60 5.06
C LYS A 24 9.24 -3.45 5.13
N HIS A 25 9.71 -2.22 5.01
CA HIS A 25 8.87 -1.03 5.18
C HIS A 25 8.56 -0.38 3.84
N PHE A 26 7.30 0.00 3.68
CA PHE A 26 6.74 0.58 2.48
C PHE A 26 5.87 1.78 2.83
N VAL A 27 5.78 2.73 1.90
CA VAL A 27 4.86 3.87 1.97
C VAL A 27 4.08 3.94 0.68
N VAL A 28 2.78 4.17 0.78
CA VAL A 28 1.95 4.45 -0.40
C VAL A 28 2.29 5.84 -0.92
N THR A 29 2.90 5.93 -2.09
CA THR A 29 3.31 7.19 -2.71
C THR A 29 2.31 7.67 -3.77
N CYS A 30 1.51 6.76 -4.33
CA CYS A 30 0.49 7.09 -5.32
C CYS A 30 -0.78 6.26 -5.12
N VAL A 31 -1.93 6.91 -5.34
CA VAL A 31 -3.24 6.25 -5.43
C VAL A 31 -3.70 6.37 -6.86
N VAL A 32 -3.80 5.24 -7.56
CA VAL A 32 -4.12 5.22 -8.99
C VAL A 32 -5.60 5.59 -9.16
N GLN A 33 -5.84 6.71 -9.83
CA GLN A 33 -7.18 7.14 -10.20
C GLN A 33 -7.74 6.18 -11.25
N PRO A 34 -8.99 5.73 -11.13
CA PRO A 34 -9.61 4.90 -12.14
C PRO A 34 -9.85 5.69 -13.42
N GLU A 35 -9.82 5.00 -14.56
CA GLU A 35 -10.01 5.60 -15.89
C GLU A 35 -11.40 6.22 -16.06
N VAL A 36 -12.41 5.59 -15.46
CA VAL A 36 -13.80 6.07 -15.49
C VAL A 36 -14.06 7.01 -14.31
N PRO A 37 -14.48 8.26 -14.53
CA PRO A 37 -14.87 9.18 -13.47
C PRO A 37 -15.96 8.57 -12.57
N GLY A 38 -15.71 8.52 -11.26
CA GLY A 38 -16.65 7.98 -10.27
C GLY A 38 -16.51 6.48 -10.00
N ALA A 39 -15.68 5.75 -10.76
CA ALA A 39 -15.35 4.37 -10.43
C ALA A 39 -14.54 4.27 -9.12
N PRO A 40 -14.53 3.11 -8.45
CA PRO A 40 -13.73 2.92 -7.25
C PRO A 40 -12.24 2.81 -7.59
N VAL A 41 -11.39 3.37 -6.71
CA VAL A 41 -9.94 3.12 -6.74
C VAL A 41 -9.68 1.63 -6.61
N GLN A 42 -8.78 1.11 -7.43
CA GLN A 42 -8.38 -0.30 -7.42
C GLN A 42 -6.91 -0.49 -7.05
N TRP A 43 -6.04 0.38 -7.54
CA TRP A 43 -4.59 0.22 -7.45
C TRP A 43 -3.94 1.33 -6.63
N VAL A 44 -2.85 0.97 -5.96
CA VAL A 44 -1.95 1.89 -5.28
C VAL A 44 -0.51 1.52 -5.60
N GLU A 45 0.38 2.50 -5.49
CA GLU A 45 1.82 2.28 -5.62
C GLU A 45 2.48 2.45 -4.27
N LEU A 46 3.28 1.45 -3.89
CA LEU A 46 4.06 1.43 -2.68
C LEU A 46 5.53 1.56 -3.03
N GLU A 47 6.21 2.49 -2.38
CA GLU A 47 7.65 2.63 -2.43
C GLU A 47 8.28 1.92 -1.23
N ALA A 48 9.22 1.02 -1.49
CA ALA A 48 10.06 0.42 -0.48
C ALA A 48 11.02 1.46 0.10
N LEU A 49 11.12 1.57 1.42
CA LEU A 49 12.01 2.54 2.05
C LEU A 49 13.49 2.21 1.80
N PHE A 50 13.83 0.92 1.76
CA PHE A 50 15.21 0.45 1.62
C PHE A 50 15.68 0.48 0.17
N SER A 51 15.04 -0.29 -0.71
CA SER A 51 15.46 -0.38 -2.12
C SER A 51 14.99 0.77 -3.01
N LYS A 52 14.07 1.62 -2.52
CA LYS A 52 13.36 2.63 -3.34
C LYS A 52 12.57 2.06 -4.51
N ARG A 53 12.38 0.73 -4.54
CA ARG A 53 11.54 0.08 -5.55
C ARG A 53 10.10 0.48 -5.35
N VAL A 54 9.45 0.86 -6.45
CA VAL A 54 8.01 1.06 -6.50
C VAL A 54 7.34 -0.22 -6.98
N GLN A 55 6.27 -0.63 -6.30
CA GLN A 55 5.42 -1.74 -6.71
C GLN A 55 3.95 -1.30 -6.73
N ARG A 56 3.21 -1.78 -7.72
CA ARG A 56 1.78 -1.56 -7.83
C ARG A 56 1.03 -2.79 -7.35
N LEU A 57 0.04 -2.60 -6.49
CA LEU A 57 -0.81 -3.68 -5.99
C LEU A 57 -2.23 -3.21 -5.75
N ALA A 58 -3.16 -4.15 -5.60
CA ALA A 58 -4.55 -3.81 -5.34
C ALA A 58 -4.67 -3.33 -3.90
N TRP A 59 -5.17 -2.12 -3.68
CA TRP A 59 -5.13 -1.53 -2.33
C TRP A 59 -5.86 -2.36 -1.27
N ARG A 60 -6.80 -3.22 -1.69
CA ARG A 60 -7.52 -4.15 -0.83
C ARG A 60 -6.59 -5.19 -0.20
N GLU A 61 -5.46 -5.53 -0.82
CA GLU A 61 -4.46 -6.43 -0.25
C GLU A 61 -3.84 -5.85 1.02
N LEU A 62 -3.77 -4.52 1.16
CA LEU A 62 -3.33 -3.87 2.40
C LEU A 62 -4.26 -4.16 3.60
N ARG A 63 -5.45 -4.71 3.37
CA ARG A 63 -6.36 -5.16 4.44
C ARG A 63 -5.98 -6.53 4.98
N ASP A 64 -5.20 -7.31 4.22
CA ASP A 64 -4.77 -8.62 4.66
C ASP A 64 -3.62 -8.48 5.66
N THR A 65 -3.95 -8.70 6.94
CA THR A 65 -2.99 -8.60 8.04
C THR A 65 -1.94 -9.72 8.06
N ALA A 66 -2.15 -10.80 7.30
CA ALA A 66 -1.16 -11.86 7.12
C ALA A 66 -0.05 -11.45 6.16
N VAL A 67 -0.30 -10.48 5.28
CA VAL A 67 0.68 -9.97 4.31
C VAL A 67 1.20 -8.59 4.72
N TRP A 68 0.31 -7.71 5.19
CA TRP A 68 0.60 -6.31 5.45
C TRP A 68 0.19 -5.89 6.86
N ARG A 69 1.08 -5.20 7.56
CA ARG A 69 0.78 -4.55 8.84
C ARG A 69 0.84 -3.06 8.68
N GLN A 70 -0.18 -2.37 9.17
CA GLN A 70 -0.20 -0.91 9.15
C GLN A 70 0.81 -0.36 10.17
N GLY A 71 1.61 0.63 9.76
CA GLY A 71 2.65 1.25 10.59
C GLY A 71 4.05 0.69 10.33
N TRP A 72 5.00 1.07 11.20
CA TRP A 72 6.38 0.57 11.19
C TRP A 72 6.56 -0.43 12.32
N VAL A 73 6.05 -1.63 12.10
CA VAL A 73 6.21 -2.81 12.97
C VAL A 73 7.22 -3.79 12.37
#